data_AF-A0A3P1ZTW4-F1
#
_entry.id   AF-A0A3P1ZTW4-F1
#
_cell.length_a   1.000
_cell.length_b   1.000
_cell.length_c   1.000
_cell.angle_alpha   90.00
_cell.angle_beta   90.00
_cell.angle_gamma   90.00
#
_symmetry.space_group_name_H-M   'P 1'
#
loop_
_entity.id
_entity.type
_entity.pdbx_description
1 polymer ?
#
loop_
_entity_poly.entity_id
_entity_poly.type
_entity_poly.pdbx_seq_one_letter_code
_entity_poly.pdbx_strand_id
1 'polypeptide(L)'
;MKATLSCFKAYDIRGRVPEDVNAPLACALGKAMTEVCGAKRVVLGRDARLSGPELRDALAAGLAHGGAQVTDIGLCGTEEILAVATTRALCLMTMNAQHGAVASHRPCN
;
A
#
# COMPACT_ATOMS: atom_id res chain seq x y z
N MET A 1 8.01 -19.17 13.79
CA MET A 1 8.56 -19.02 12.43
C MET A 1 9.07 -17.59 12.28
N LYS A 2 10.36 -17.41 11.96
CA LYS A 2 10.95 -16.10 11.74
C LYS A 2 10.68 -15.75 10.28
N ALA A 3 9.58 -15.05 9.99
CA ALA A 3 9.32 -14.56 8.64
C ALA A 3 10.37 -13.49 8.36
N THR A 4 11.42 -13.85 7.63
CA THR A 4 12.40 -12.88 7.18
C THR A 4 11.66 -11.94 6.23
N LEU A 5 11.47 -10.69 6.64
CA LEU A 5 10.81 -9.63 5.87
C LEU A 5 11.70 -9.17 4.69
N SER A 6 12.20 -10.13 3.91
CA SER A 6 13.09 -9.92 2.76
C SER A 6 12.45 -9.06 1.68
N CYS A 7 11.11 -8.96 1.69
CA CYS A 7 10.34 -8.10 0.81
C CYS A 7 10.48 -6.61 1.13
N PHE A 8 10.92 -6.22 2.33
CA PHE A 8 11.18 -4.83 2.67
C PHE A 8 12.52 -4.39 2.07
N LYS A 9 12.47 -3.49 1.09
CA LYS A 9 13.64 -2.83 0.51
C LYS A 9 13.74 -1.41 1.06
N ALA A 10 14.79 -0.69 0.67
CA ALA A 10 15.08 0.64 1.21
C ALA A 10 13.96 1.68 0.97
N TYR A 11 13.19 1.53 -0.13
CA TYR A 11 12.19 2.52 -0.55
C TYR A 11 10.78 1.95 -0.77
N ASP A 12 10.65 0.62 -0.80
CA ASP A 12 9.40 -0.04 -1.15
C ASP A 12 9.37 -1.51 -0.68
N ILE A 13 8.19 -2.12 -0.79
CA ILE A 13 8.00 -3.55 -0.52
C ILE A 13 7.97 -4.30 -1.87
N ARG A 14 8.96 -5.16 -2.11
CA ARG A 14 9.16 -5.93 -3.34
C ARG A 14 9.28 -7.42 -3.02
N GLY A 15 8.46 -8.25 -3.63
CA GLY A 15 8.59 -9.69 -3.51
C GLY A 15 7.65 -10.45 -4.43
N ARG A 16 7.83 -11.77 -4.50
CA ARG A 16 6.96 -12.67 -5.24
C ARG A 16 5.62 -12.82 -4.53
N VAL A 17 4.54 -12.84 -5.30
CA VAL A 17 3.19 -13.14 -4.78
C VAL A 17 2.88 -14.61 -5.12
N PRO A 18 2.43 -15.43 -4.15
CA PRO A 18 2.06 -15.09 -2.78
C PRO A 18 3.18 -15.27 -1.71
N GLU A 19 4.38 -15.70 -2.08
CA GLU A 19 5.39 -16.19 -1.13
C GLU A 19 5.98 -15.10 -0.24
N ASP A 20 6.37 -13.97 -0.83
CA ASP A 20 7.00 -12.85 -0.14
C ASP A 20 5.99 -11.72 0.17
N VAL A 21 4.97 -11.57 -0.68
CA VAL A 21 3.90 -10.57 -0.55
C VAL A 21 2.55 -11.26 -0.72
N ASN A 22 1.68 -11.11 0.28
CA ASN A 22 0.36 -11.75 0.33
C ASN A 22 -0.66 -10.88 1.05
N ALA A 23 -1.94 -11.27 0.97
CA ALA A 23 -3.05 -10.55 1.59
C ALA A 23 -2.87 -10.34 3.12
N PRO A 24 -2.46 -11.34 3.93
CA PRO A 24 -2.20 -11.12 5.35
C PRO A 24 -1.15 -10.04 5.62
N LEU A 25 -0.04 -10.04 4.87
CA LEU A 25 0.99 -9.01 4.99
C LEU A 25 0.45 -7.62 4.59
N ALA A 26 -0.32 -7.53 3.50
CA ALA A 26 -0.92 -6.28 3.03
C ALA A 26 -1.89 -5.70 4.08
N CYS A 27 -2.73 -6.53 4.70
CA CYS A 27 -3.61 -6.10 5.78
C CYS A 27 -2.84 -5.62 7.01
N ALA A 28 -1.82 -6.37 7.44
CA ALA A 28 -0.96 -5.97 8.55
C ALA A 28 -0.24 -4.63 8.27
N LEU A 29 0.22 -4.42 7.04
CA LEU A 29 0.83 -3.17 6.60
C LEU A 29 -0.17 -2.01 6.72
N GLY A 30 -1.40 -2.17 6.22
CA GLY A 30 -2.43 -1.14 6.30
C GLY A 30 -2.67 -0.68 7.74
N LYS A 31 -2.76 -1.63 8.68
CA LYS A 31 -2.91 -1.33 10.10
C LYS A 31 -1.66 -0.66 10.70
N ALA A 32 -0.46 -1.13 10.33
CA ALA A 32 0.78 -0.50 10.78
C ALA A 32 0.89 0.96 10.28
N MET A 33 0.44 1.26 9.06
CA MET A 33 0.45 2.62 8.51
C MET A 33 -0.43 3.59 9.31
N THR A 34 -1.58 3.14 9.81
CA THR A 34 -2.43 3.98 10.66
C THR A 34 -1.85 4.14 12.06
N GLU A 35 -1.33 3.07 12.65
CA GLU A 35 -0.83 3.06 14.04
C GLU A 35 0.51 3.78 14.18
N VAL A 36 1.45 3.53 13.25
CA VAL A 36 2.82 4.05 13.31
C VAL A 36 2.93 5.41 12.62
N CYS A 37 2.32 5.56 11.45
CA CYS A 37 2.46 6.77 10.63
C CYS A 37 1.30 7.75 10.81
N GLY A 38 0.28 7.42 11.61
CA GLY A 38 -0.88 8.27 11.85
C GLY A 38 -1.72 8.54 10.60
N ALA A 39 -1.68 7.63 9.61
CA ALA A 39 -2.41 7.81 8.37
C ALA A 39 -3.93 7.87 8.62
N LYS A 40 -4.55 9.03 8.35
CA LYS A 40 -6.01 9.23 8.49
C LYS A 40 -6.75 9.22 7.16
N ARG A 41 -6.05 9.61 6.09
CA ARG A 41 -6.57 9.62 4.72
C ARG A 41 -5.52 8.99 3.82
N VAL A 42 -5.88 7.93 3.12
CA VAL A 42 -5.01 7.21 2.17
C VAL A 42 -5.62 7.16 0.78
N VAL A 43 -4.84 7.45 -0.27
CA VAL A 43 -5.22 7.13 -1.66
C VAL A 43 -4.61 5.78 -1.99
N LEU A 44 -5.43 4.88 -2.50
CA LEU A 44 -5.00 3.57 -2.92
C LEU A 44 -5.16 3.44 -4.44
N GLY A 45 -4.17 2.86 -5.10
CA GLY A 45 -4.20 2.55 -6.51
C GLY A 45 -3.41 1.29 -6.81
N ARG A 46 -3.67 0.67 -7.97
CA ARG A 46 -2.98 -0.56 -8.38
C ARG A 46 -2.62 -0.54 -9.85
N ASP A 47 -1.62 -1.35 -10.20
CA ASP A 47 -1.31 -1.63 -11.60
C ASP A 47 -2.23 -2.73 -12.19
N ALA A 48 -1.99 -3.10 -13.45
CA ALA A 48 -2.81 -4.03 -14.22
C ALA A 48 -2.65 -5.52 -13.84
N ARG A 49 -1.91 -5.84 -12.78
CA ARG A 49 -1.62 -7.24 -12.43
C ARG A 49 -2.83 -7.95 -11.83
N LEU A 50 -2.93 -9.25 -12.12
CA LEU A 50 -4.00 -10.13 -11.65
C LEU A 50 -4.04 -10.24 -10.12
N SER A 51 -2.90 -10.14 -9.44
CA SER A 51 -2.81 -10.13 -7.97
C SER A 51 -3.15 -8.77 -7.34
N GLY A 52 -3.27 -7.72 -8.14
CA GLY A 52 -3.51 -6.35 -7.67
C GLY A 52 -4.81 -6.19 -6.86
N PRO A 53 -5.97 -6.70 -7.33
CA PRO A 53 -7.24 -6.58 -6.59
C PRO A 53 -7.21 -7.18 -5.19
N GLU A 54 -6.69 -8.40 -5.02
CA GLU A 54 -6.66 -9.09 -3.72
C GLU A 54 -5.79 -8.34 -2.71
N LEU A 55 -4.59 -7.94 -3.13
CA LEU A 55 -3.66 -7.24 -2.24
C LEU A 55 -4.16 -5.84 -1.89
N ARG A 56 -4.77 -5.15 -2.84
CA ARG A 56 -5.45 -3.87 -2.63
C ARG A 56 -6.56 -4.01 -1.58
N ASP A 57 -7.43 -5.01 -1.72
CA ASP A 57 -8.56 -5.20 -0.81
C ASP A 57 -8.10 -5.51 0.61
N ALA A 58 -7.08 -6.35 0.74
CA ALA A 58 -6.46 -6.65 2.03
C ALA A 58 -5.83 -5.41 2.68
N LEU A 59 -5.13 -4.60 1.89
CA LEU A 59 -4.51 -3.35 2.36
C LEU A 59 -5.56 -2.32 2.78
N ALA A 60 -6.61 -2.14 1.98
CA ALA A 60 -7.74 -1.26 2.28
C ALA A 60 -8.44 -1.70 3.58
N ALA A 61 -8.62 -3.00 3.79
CA ALA A 61 -9.19 -3.54 5.01
C ALA A 61 -8.32 -3.23 6.24
N GLY A 62 -7.00 -3.38 6.12
CA GLY A 62 -6.04 -3.03 7.18
C GLY A 62 -6.09 -1.55 7.56
N LEU A 63 -6.10 -0.68 6.54
CA LEU A 63 -6.22 0.78 6.71
C LEU A 63 -7.55 1.18 7.36
N ALA A 64 -8.66 0.61 6.90
CA ALA A 64 -9.99 0.89 7.44
C ALA A 64 -10.12 0.42 8.90
N HIS A 65 -9.56 -0.76 9.24
CA HIS A 65 -9.52 -1.25 10.60
C HIS A 65 -8.70 -0.34 11.52
N GLY A 66 -7.67 0.30 10.97
CA GLY A 66 -6.87 1.33 11.62
C GLY A 66 -7.53 2.72 11.74
N GLY A 67 -8.73 2.90 11.18
CA GLY A 67 -9.47 4.16 11.22
C GLY A 67 -9.12 5.15 10.11
N ALA A 68 -8.38 4.74 9.07
CA ALA A 68 -8.12 5.57 7.91
C ALA A 68 -9.28 5.57 6.91
N GLN A 69 -9.57 6.72 6.32
CA GLN A 69 -10.42 6.84 5.14
C GLN A 69 -9.61 6.51 3.89
N VAL A 70 -10.05 5.51 3.13
CA VAL A 70 -9.38 5.05 1.91
C VAL A 70 -10.13 5.56 0.69
N THR A 71 -9.41 6.23 -0.22
CA THR A 71 -9.90 6.60 -1.55
C THR A 71 -9.23 5.70 -2.58
N ASP A 72 -9.93 4.67 -3.05
CA ASP A 72 -9.45 3.80 -4.12
C ASP A 72 -9.69 4.48 -5.49
N ILE A 73 -8.61 4.70 -6.24
CA ILE A 73 -8.67 5.25 -7.61
C ILE A 73 -8.55 4.16 -8.68
N GLY A 74 -8.45 2.89 -8.28
CA GLY A 74 -8.53 1.74 -9.16
C GLY A 74 -7.24 1.46 -9.93
N LEU A 75 -7.40 1.03 -11.19
CA LEU A 75 -6.31 0.70 -12.10
C LEU A 75 -5.67 2.00 -12.63
N CYS A 76 -4.43 2.26 -12.27
CA CYS A 76 -3.74 3.49 -12.60
C CYS A 76 -2.22 3.30 -12.65
N GLY A 77 -1.55 4.20 -13.38
CA GLY A 77 -0.09 4.28 -13.40
C GLY A 77 0.46 4.84 -12.09
N THR A 78 1.71 4.55 -11.75
CA THR A 78 2.35 5.09 -10.54
C THR A 78 2.36 6.62 -10.55
N GLU A 79 2.49 7.26 -11.73
CA GLU A 79 2.46 8.73 -11.83
C GLU A 79 1.08 9.33 -11.52
N GLU A 80 0.00 8.64 -11.86
CA GLU A 80 -1.36 9.09 -11.59
C GLU A 80 -1.64 9.08 -10.08
N ILE A 81 -1.19 8.03 -9.39
CA ILE A 81 -1.35 7.94 -7.94
C ILE A 81 -0.49 8.99 -7.23
N LEU A 82 0.71 9.28 -7.73
CA LEU A 82 1.55 10.39 -7.25
C LEU A 82 0.88 11.76 -7.44
N ALA A 83 0.29 12.02 -8.60
CA ALA A 83 -0.40 13.28 -8.89
C ALA A 83 -1.61 13.50 -7.94
N VAL A 84 -2.40 12.45 -7.68
CA VAL A 84 -3.56 12.52 -6.78
C VAL A 84 -3.14 12.61 -5.31
N ALA A 85 -2.09 11.92 -4.89
CA ALA A 85 -1.59 12.00 -3.51
C ALA A 85 -1.02 13.40 -3.18
N THR A 86 -0.33 14.02 -4.14
CA THR A 86 0.29 15.34 -3.97
C THR A 86 -0.75 16.46 -3.79
N THR A 87 -1.92 16.32 -4.42
CA THR A 87 -3.00 17.32 -4.34
C THR A 87 -3.84 17.21 -3.07
N ARG A 88 -3.73 16.11 -2.32
CA ARG A 88 -4.63 15.83 -1.20
C ARG A 88 -3.95 15.43 0.13
N ALA A 89 -2.61 15.47 0.19
CA ALA A 89 -1.82 15.08 1.37
C ALA A 89 -2.19 13.68 1.91
N LEU A 90 -2.19 12.66 1.05
CA LEU A 90 -2.48 11.27 1.43
C LEU A 90 -1.24 10.39 1.29
N CYS A 91 -1.21 9.32 2.09
CA CYS A 91 -0.23 8.26 1.91
C CYS A 91 -0.49 7.53 0.59
N LEU A 92 0.58 7.28 -0.17
CA LEU A 92 0.57 6.55 -1.43
C LEU A 92 0.91 5.09 -1.17
N MET A 93 0.14 4.13 -1.70
CA MET A 93 0.59 2.74 -1.82
C MET A 93 0.23 2.18 -3.21
N THR A 94 1.25 1.79 -3.95
CA THR A 94 1.13 1.04 -5.21
C THR A 94 1.44 -0.42 -4.91
N MET A 95 0.73 -1.40 -5.48
CA MET A 95 1.09 -2.81 -5.33
C MET A 95 1.43 -3.41 -6.70
N ASN A 96 2.70 -3.74 -6.90
CA ASN A 96 3.26 -4.25 -8.15
C ASN A 96 4.18 -5.47 -7.86
N ALA A 97 3.69 -6.66 -8.17
CA ALA A 97 4.33 -7.94 -7.80
C ALA A 97 5.71 -8.23 -8.46
N GLN A 98 6.33 -7.29 -9.19
CA GLN A 98 7.68 -7.45 -9.76
C GLN A 98 8.58 -6.20 -9.67
N HIS A 99 8.04 -5.00 -9.42
CA HIS A 99 8.81 -3.74 -9.45
C HIS A 99 8.58 -2.77 -8.26
N GLY A 100 7.99 -3.22 -7.15
CA GLY A 100 8.05 -2.56 -5.83
C GLY A 100 6.98 -1.58 -5.41
N ALA A 101 6.33 -1.93 -4.30
CA ALA A 101 5.24 -1.20 -3.73
C ALA A 101 5.77 0.09 -3.12
N VAL A 102 5.71 1.19 -3.87
CA VAL A 102 6.12 2.50 -3.38
C VAL A 102 5.09 2.95 -2.34
N ALA A 103 5.48 2.84 -1.07
CA ALA A 103 4.77 3.43 0.06
C ALA A 103 5.41 4.77 0.37
N SER A 104 4.84 5.87 -0.14
CA SER A 104 5.34 7.22 0.16
C SER A 104 4.42 7.88 1.18
N HIS A 105 4.91 8.02 2.40
CA HIS A 105 4.29 8.85 3.44
C HIS A 105 4.81 10.27 3.31
N ARG A 106 3.92 11.24 3.07
CA ARG A 106 4.21 12.64 3.39
C ARG A 106 3.50 12.97 4.70
N PRO A 107 4.17 13.65 5.64
CA PRO A 107 3.52 14.13 6.85
C PRO A 107 2.36 15.06 6.46
N CYS A 108 1.17 14.74 6.97
CA CYS A 108 0.03 15.64 6.92
C CYS A 108 0.34 16.80 7.88
N ASN A 109 0.82 17.93 7.35
CA ASN A 109 0.74 19.21 8.03
C ASN A 109 -0.44 19.98 7.45
#